data_AF-A0A838KYE8-F1
#
_entry.id   AF-A0A838KYE8-F1
#
_cell.length_a   1.000
_cell.length_b   1.000
_cell.length_c   1.000
_cell.angle_alpha   90.00
_cell.angle_beta   90.00
_cell.angle_gamma   90.00
#
_symmetry.space_group_name_H-M   'P 1'
#
loop_
_entity.id
_entity.type
_entity.pdbx_description
1 polymer ?
#
loop_
_entity_poly.entity_id
_entity_poly.type
_entity_poly.pdbx_seq_one_letter_code
_entity_poly.pdbx_strand_id
1 'polypeptide(L)'
;GSNTIAFNGDDGVEVFSISSTGNEISRNSIFSNVGLGIDLVGLGESSSTNVFTPNDPGDADEGPNNLQNKPVLSSAKTVSAKTTIAGKLDSIPNQPYTIEFFSNPQDTNEGKKLIGEKSITTSADGLRTFTFSPATSVAVGQEITATAFSTATGDTSEFSAPKRVASS
;
A
#
# COMPACT_ATOMS: atom_id res chain seq x y z
N GLY A 1 10.77 -6.28 12.85
CA GLY A 1 9.84 -7.33 13.35
C GLY A 1 8.53 -7.21 12.58
N SER A 2 7.58 -8.12 12.76
CA SER A 2 6.23 -8.00 12.17
C SER A 2 5.23 -7.98 13.32
N ASN A 3 4.34 -6.99 13.36
CA ASN A 3 3.25 -6.93 14.34
C ASN A 3 1.95 -7.44 13.71
N THR A 4 1.03 -7.92 14.54
CA THR A 4 -0.36 -8.16 14.14
C THR A 4 -1.23 -7.07 14.74
N ILE A 5 -1.96 -6.35 13.88
CA ILE A 5 -2.84 -5.24 14.23
C ILE A 5 -4.21 -5.54 13.64
N ALA A 6 -5.16 -5.93 14.48
CA ALA A 6 -6.43 -6.45 14.02
C ALA A 6 -7.53 -6.25 15.04
N PHE A 7 -8.77 -6.22 14.55
CA PHE A 7 -9.99 -6.11 15.36
C PHE A 7 -10.09 -4.80 16.15
N ASN A 8 -9.43 -3.74 15.67
CA ASN A 8 -9.63 -2.41 16.21
C ASN A 8 -11.04 -1.92 15.85
N GLY A 9 -11.66 -1.18 16.76
CA GLY A 9 -12.94 -0.50 16.53
C GLY A 9 -12.83 0.74 15.64
N ASP A 10 -11.63 1.02 15.14
CA ASP A 10 -11.25 2.16 14.32
C ASP A 10 -10.21 1.70 13.28
N ASP A 11 -9.34 2.59 12.78
CA ASP A 11 -8.22 2.24 11.92
C ASP A 11 -7.22 1.25 12.58
N GLY A 12 -6.47 0.56 11.73
CA GLY A 12 -5.34 -0.27 12.15
C GLY A 12 -4.20 0.60 12.68
N VAL A 13 -3.70 1.50 11.85
CA VAL A 13 -2.66 2.49 12.17
C VAL A 13 -3.11 3.84 11.66
N GLU A 14 -3.23 4.81 12.56
CA GLU A 14 -3.53 6.19 12.21
C GLU A 14 -2.27 7.05 12.36
N VAL A 15 -1.98 7.90 11.37
CA VAL A 15 -0.99 8.97 11.46
C VAL A 15 -1.71 10.30 11.28
N PHE A 16 -1.93 11.03 12.38
CA PHE A 16 -2.91 12.14 12.39
C PHE A 16 -2.31 13.55 12.38
N SER A 17 -1.03 13.73 12.74
CA SER A 17 -0.43 15.06 12.78
C SER A 17 0.19 15.40 11.45
N ILE A 18 -0.14 16.58 10.90
CA ILE A 18 0.42 17.07 9.62
C ILE A 18 1.95 17.14 9.59
N SER A 19 2.60 17.19 10.76
CA SER A 19 4.06 17.21 10.88
C SER A 19 4.67 15.84 11.17
N SER A 20 3.86 14.77 11.23
CA SER A 20 4.34 13.41 11.50
C SER A 20 4.74 12.76 10.18
N THR A 21 5.99 12.96 9.80
CA THR A 21 6.59 12.39 8.60
C THR A 21 7.69 11.38 8.95
N GLY A 22 8.07 10.54 8.00
CA GLY A 22 9.13 9.54 8.16
C GLY A 22 8.73 8.34 9.01
N ASN A 23 7.43 8.02 9.10
CA ASN A 23 6.95 6.86 9.85
C ASN A 23 6.96 5.61 8.96
N GLU A 24 7.90 4.70 9.23
CA GLU A 24 7.97 3.39 8.59
C GLU A 24 6.89 2.45 9.17
N ILE A 25 5.92 2.08 8.34
CA ILE A 25 4.83 1.14 8.67
C ILE A 25 4.96 -0.10 7.78
N SER A 26 6.01 -0.89 8.04
CA SER A 26 6.45 -1.98 7.16
C SER A 26 6.19 -3.36 7.78
N ARG A 27 5.83 -4.34 6.93
CA ARG A 27 5.69 -5.78 7.25
C ARG A 27 4.68 -6.14 8.34
N ASN A 28 3.78 -5.24 8.70
CA ASN A 28 2.72 -5.52 9.67
C ASN A 28 1.61 -6.35 9.02
N SER A 29 1.03 -7.28 9.79
CA SER A 29 -0.20 -7.98 9.44
C SER A 29 -1.38 -7.15 9.97
N ILE A 30 -1.95 -6.32 9.12
CA ILE A 30 -3.02 -5.38 9.46
C ILE A 30 -4.31 -5.88 8.80
N PHE A 31 -5.32 -6.26 9.58
CA PHE A 31 -6.57 -6.77 9.02
C PHE A 31 -7.75 -6.74 10.00
N SER A 32 -8.97 -6.78 9.48
CA SER A 32 -10.21 -6.82 10.26
C SER A 32 -10.35 -5.66 11.24
N ASN A 33 -9.86 -4.48 10.86
CA ASN A 33 -10.15 -3.24 11.56
C ASN A 33 -11.47 -2.64 11.00
N VAL A 34 -12.15 -1.83 11.81
CA VAL A 34 -13.42 -1.19 11.36
C VAL A 34 -13.12 -0.07 10.35
N GLY A 35 -12.02 0.65 10.54
CA GLY A 35 -11.52 1.68 9.63
C GLY A 35 -10.57 1.15 8.54
N LEU A 36 -9.68 2.03 8.08
CA LEU A 36 -8.61 1.70 7.16
C LEU A 36 -7.51 0.89 7.87
N GLY A 37 -6.73 0.12 7.12
CA GLY A 37 -5.57 -0.56 7.70
C GLY A 37 -4.48 0.44 8.11
N ILE A 38 -4.22 1.42 7.25
CA ILE A 38 -3.35 2.56 7.50
C ILE A 38 -4.13 3.78 7.02
N ASP A 39 -4.33 4.76 7.89
CA ASP A 39 -4.94 6.05 7.58
C ASP A 39 -3.88 7.17 7.76
N LEU A 40 -3.62 7.89 6.67
CA LEU A 40 -2.79 9.09 6.69
C LEU A 40 -3.72 10.31 6.71
N VAL A 41 -4.16 10.70 7.91
CA VAL A 41 -5.24 11.69 8.07
C VAL A 41 -4.82 13.07 7.54
N GLY A 42 -5.17 13.33 6.29
CA GLY A 42 -4.78 14.51 5.54
C GLY A 42 -5.57 15.76 5.94
N LEU A 43 -5.29 16.86 5.24
CA LEU A 43 -5.98 18.12 5.48
C LEU A 43 -7.47 18.00 5.14
N GLY A 44 -8.32 18.18 6.15
CA GLY A 44 -9.79 18.10 6.01
C GLY A 44 -10.36 16.70 6.24
N GLU A 45 -9.51 15.72 6.52
CA GLU A 45 -9.90 14.40 6.99
C GLU A 45 -9.94 14.38 8.54
N SER A 46 -10.54 13.33 9.08
CA SER A 46 -10.49 13.02 10.51
C SER A 46 -10.44 11.51 10.69
N SER A 47 -10.07 11.06 11.89
CA SER A 47 -10.18 9.65 12.32
C SER A 47 -11.56 9.01 12.14
N SER A 48 -12.60 9.81 11.82
CA SER A 48 -13.97 9.34 11.63
C SER A 48 -14.42 9.33 10.17
N THR A 49 -13.61 9.89 9.26
CA THR A 49 -13.96 9.93 7.84
C THR A 49 -13.61 8.62 7.14
N ASN A 50 -12.52 7.95 7.54
CA ASN A 50 -12.03 6.69 6.98
C ASN A 50 -12.00 6.73 5.45
N VAL A 51 -11.45 7.82 4.92
CA VAL A 51 -11.34 8.07 3.47
C VAL A 51 -9.87 7.97 3.13
N PHE A 52 -9.57 7.24 2.05
CA PHE A 52 -8.20 7.20 1.55
C PHE A 52 -7.76 8.57 1.04
N THR A 53 -6.54 8.95 1.39
CA THR A 53 -5.90 10.13 0.80
C THR A 53 -5.76 9.94 -0.73
N PRO A 54 -6.33 10.80 -1.59
CA PRO A 54 -6.22 10.61 -3.04
C PRO A 54 -4.78 10.75 -3.53
N ASN A 55 -4.37 9.95 -4.52
CA ASN A 55 -3.07 10.17 -5.13
C ASN A 55 -3.05 11.45 -5.99
N ASP A 56 -1.94 12.19 -5.98
CA ASP A 56 -1.69 13.37 -6.81
C ASP A 56 -0.43 13.24 -7.70
N PRO A 57 -0.31 13.99 -8.80
CA PRO A 57 0.83 13.87 -9.71
C PRO A 57 2.15 14.29 -9.05
N GLY A 58 3.10 13.35 -8.93
CA GLY A 58 4.43 13.64 -8.40
C GLY A 58 4.52 13.77 -6.87
N ASP A 59 3.46 13.44 -6.11
CA ASP A 59 3.45 13.43 -4.62
C ASP A 59 3.80 14.82 -4.05
N ALA A 60 3.05 15.83 -4.47
CA ALA A 60 3.36 17.23 -4.18
C ALA A 60 2.65 17.77 -2.92
N ASP A 61 1.75 17.00 -2.33
CA ASP A 61 1.06 17.38 -1.10
C ASP A 61 1.90 17.11 0.17
N GLU A 62 1.42 17.66 1.27
CA GLU A 62 2.08 17.60 2.57
C GLU A 62 1.08 17.09 3.62
N GLY A 63 1.60 16.43 4.65
CA GLY A 63 0.80 15.90 5.74
C GLY A 63 1.48 14.71 6.42
N PRO A 64 0.72 13.89 7.16
CA PRO A 64 1.22 12.65 7.72
C PRO A 64 1.92 11.79 6.66
N ASN A 65 3.17 11.39 6.92
CA ASN A 65 4.02 10.70 5.94
C ASN A 65 4.11 11.38 4.57
N ASN A 66 4.02 12.71 4.53
CA ASN A 66 3.94 13.50 3.30
C ASN A 66 2.84 13.01 2.35
N LEU A 67 1.78 12.42 2.91
CA LEU A 67 0.66 11.82 2.17
C LEU A 67 1.06 10.84 1.07
N GLN A 68 2.23 10.20 1.25
CA GLN A 68 2.90 9.32 0.29
C GLN A 68 1.91 8.54 -0.58
N ASN A 69 1.98 8.80 -1.88
CA ASN A 69 1.19 8.11 -2.88
C ASN A 69 1.29 6.59 -2.74
N LYS A 70 0.13 5.93 -2.78
CA LYS A 70 0.02 4.46 -2.73
C LYS A 70 0.15 3.81 -4.11
N PRO A 71 0.62 2.56 -4.19
CA PRO A 71 0.68 1.83 -5.45
C PRO A 71 -0.72 1.66 -6.08
N VAL A 72 -0.79 1.68 -7.42
CA VAL A 72 -2.02 1.35 -8.16
C VAL A 72 -1.83 0.03 -8.90
N LEU A 73 -2.54 -1.01 -8.46
CA LEU A 73 -2.46 -2.36 -9.03
C LEU A 73 -3.40 -2.51 -10.23
N SER A 74 -2.82 -2.78 -11.41
CA SER A 74 -3.57 -2.90 -12.67
C SER A 74 -4.02 -4.34 -12.96
N SER A 75 -3.26 -5.35 -12.50
CA SER A 75 -3.61 -6.76 -12.65
C SER A 75 -3.00 -7.63 -11.55
N ALA A 76 -3.69 -8.72 -11.22
CA ALA A 76 -3.17 -9.84 -10.46
C ALA A 76 -3.72 -11.12 -11.10
N LYS A 77 -2.85 -11.97 -11.64
CA LYS A 77 -3.27 -13.17 -12.37
C LYS A 77 -2.47 -14.39 -11.96
N THR A 78 -3.14 -15.53 -11.78
CA THR A 78 -2.51 -16.82 -11.49
C THR A 78 -2.67 -17.78 -12.67
N VAL A 79 -1.54 -18.33 -13.15
CA VAL A 79 -1.46 -19.32 -14.24
C VAL A 79 -0.43 -20.38 -13.87
N SER A 80 -0.79 -21.67 -14.00
CA SER A 80 0.13 -22.78 -13.73
C SER A 80 0.90 -22.63 -12.40
N ALA A 81 0.16 -22.31 -11.32
CA ALA A 81 0.69 -22.06 -9.97
C ALA A 81 1.68 -20.88 -9.84
N LYS A 82 1.73 -19.96 -10.80
CA LYS A 82 2.48 -18.70 -10.73
C LYS A 82 1.54 -17.51 -10.74
N THR A 83 1.71 -16.61 -9.77
CA THR A 83 1.00 -15.34 -9.73
C THR A 83 1.88 -14.22 -10.29
N THR A 84 1.31 -13.37 -11.15
CA THR A 84 1.94 -12.15 -11.65
C THR A 84 1.05 -10.97 -11.31
N ILE A 85 1.63 -10.00 -10.59
CA ILE A 85 1.00 -8.75 -10.22
C ILE A 85 1.65 -7.66 -11.06
N ALA A 86 0.85 -6.75 -11.61
CA ALA A 86 1.34 -5.57 -12.31
C ALA A 86 0.69 -4.32 -11.72
N GLY A 87 1.45 -3.23 -11.71
CA GLY A 87 0.99 -1.97 -11.17
C GLY A 87 1.92 -0.83 -11.54
N LYS A 88 1.66 0.32 -10.92
CA LYS A 88 2.48 1.51 -11.02
C LYS A 88 2.53 2.25 -9.68
N LEU A 89 3.59 3.01 -9.49
CA LEU A 89 3.67 4.07 -8.49
C LEU A 89 3.94 5.37 -9.25
N ASP A 90 3.16 6.40 -8.94
CA ASP A 90 3.42 7.79 -9.32
C ASP A 90 3.74 8.49 -8.01
N SER A 91 4.96 8.97 -7.84
CA SER A 91 5.42 9.62 -6.60
C SER A 91 6.60 10.55 -6.91
N ILE A 92 7.35 10.99 -5.90
CA ILE A 92 8.44 11.95 -6.06
C ILE A 92 9.45 11.45 -7.12
N PRO A 93 9.82 12.26 -8.13
CA PRO A 93 10.75 11.85 -9.18
C PRO A 93 12.14 11.41 -8.70
N ASN A 94 12.68 10.37 -9.34
CA ASN A 94 14.02 9.81 -9.08
C ASN A 94 14.27 9.36 -7.63
N GLN A 95 13.22 8.94 -6.92
CA GLN A 95 13.32 8.47 -5.54
C GLN A 95 13.20 6.94 -5.42
N PRO A 96 13.89 6.32 -4.43
CA PRO A 96 13.80 4.89 -4.17
C PRO A 96 12.62 4.53 -3.27
N TYR A 97 11.90 3.48 -3.65
CA TYR A 97 10.76 2.95 -2.90
C TYR A 97 10.85 1.44 -2.76
N THR A 98 10.31 0.92 -1.66
CA THR A 98 9.98 -0.49 -1.50
C THR A 98 8.47 -0.65 -1.56
N ILE A 99 8.00 -1.49 -2.49
CA ILE A 99 6.58 -1.85 -2.60
C ILE A 99 6.37 -3.16 -1.87
N GLU A 100 5.58 -3.16 -0.80
CA GLU A 100 5.19 -4.38 -0.09
C GLU A 100 3.85 -4.89 -0.62
N PHE A 101 3.73 -6.19 -0.86
CA PHE A 101 2.53 -6.80 -1.40
C PHE A 101 1.91 -7.74 -0.37
N PHE A 102 0.59 -7.67 -0.21
CA PHE A 102 -0.15 -8.46 0.75
C PHE A 102 -1.26 -9.24 0.06
N SER A 103 -1.47 -10.50 0.45
CA SER A 103 -2.64 -11.28 0.06
C SER A 103 -3.70 -11.24 1.15
N ASN A 104 -4.94 -11.01 0.75
CA ASN A 104 -6.08 -10.84 1.65
C ASN A 104 -7.26 -11.76 1.27
N PRO A 105 -8.19 -11.98 2.21
CA PRO A 105 -9.58 -12.26 1.87
C PRO A 105 -10.18 -11.19 0.96
N GLN A 106 -11.42 -11.40 0.48
CA GLN A 106 -12.11 -10.42 -0.38
C GLN A 106 -12.53 -9.16 0.39
N ASP A 107 -12.67 -8.07 -0.36
CA ASP A 107 -13.22 -6.78 0.04
C ASP A 107 -12.46 -6.10 1.19
N THR A 108 -11.12 -6.17 1.15
CA THR A 108 -10.28 -5.49 2.16
C THR A 108 -9.25 -4.57 1.52
N ASN A 109 -9.13 -3.38 2.10
CA ASN A 109 -8.10 -2.37 1.85
C ASN A 109 -7.00 -2.40 2.92
N GLU A 110 -6.68 -3.58 3.39
CA GLU A 110 -5.69 -3.80 4.45
C GLU A 110 -4.63 -4.80 3.97
N GLY A 111 -3.72 -5.24 4.85
CA GLY A 111 -2.61 -6.11 4.50
C GLY A 111 -2.44 -7.25 5.49
N LYS A 112 -3.13 -8.37 5.27
CA LYS A 112 -3.12 -9.52 6.18
C LYS A 112 -1.84 -10.33 6.09
N LYS A 113 -1.46 -10.78 4.90
CA LYS A 113 -0.31 -11.67 4.71
C LYS A 113 0.66 -11.08 3.70
N LEU A 114 1.83 -10.65 4.17
CA LEU A 114 2.93 -10.25 3.31
C LEU A 114 3.33 -11.43 2.40
N ILE A 115 3.28 -11.21 1.08
CA ILE A 115 3.67 -12.19 0.06
C ILE A 115 5.00 -11.83 -0.62
N GLY A 116 5.56 -10.68 -0.27
CA GLY A 116 6.90 -10.23 -0.62
C GLY A 116 6.94 -8.74 -0.92
N GLU A 117 8.09 -8.28 -1.38
CA GLU A 117 8.35 -6.87 -1.64
C GLU A 117 9.15 -6.69 -2.92
N LYS A 118 9.15 -5.47 -3.47
CA LYS A 118 9.94 -5.09 -4.63
C LYS A 118 10.48 -3.68 -4.48
N SER A 119 11.79 -3.54 -4.55
CA SER A 119 12.43 -2.23 -4.67
C SER A 119 12.25 -1.67 -6.09
N ILE A 120 11.90 -0.40 -6.18
CA ILE A 120 11.79 0.37 -7.42
C ILE A 120 12.43 1.75 -7.24
N THR A 121 12.70 2.42 -8.35
CA THR A 121 13.05 3.84 -8.38
C THR A 121 12.11 4.52 -9.37
N THR A 122 11.47 5.62 -8.95
CA THR A 122 10.63 6.43 -9.83
C THR A 122 11.47 7.04 -10.96
N SER A 123 10.85 7.28 -12.11
CA SER A 123 11.56 7.89 -13.23
C SER A 123 11.60 9.43 -13.07
N ALA A 124 12.17 10.14 -14.04
CA ALA A 124 12.26 11.60 -14.00
C ALA A 124 10.90 12.32 -14.01
N ASP A 125 9.84 11.63 -14.43
CA ASP A 125 8.45 12.09 -14.40
C ASP A 125 7.68 11.63 -13.15
N GLY A 126 8.34 10.99 -12.17
CA GLY A 126 7.70 10.45 -10.97
C GLY A 126 7.04 9.09 -11.17
N LEU A 127 6.85 8.66 -12.43
CA LEU A 127 6.10 7.45 -12.74
C LEU A 127 7.01 6.24 -12.87
N ARG A 128 6.59 5.12 -12.27
CA ARG A 128 7.22 3.81 -12.46
C ARG A 128 6.20 2.69 -12.51
N THR A 129 6.21 1.95 -13.62
CA THR A 129 5.49 0.68 -13.72
C THR A 129 6.34 -0.46 -13.15
N PHE A 130 5.67 -1.48 -12.64
CA PHE A 130 6.33 -2.67 -12.12
C PHE A 130 5.50 -3.94 -12.35
N THR A 131 6.22 -5.07 -12.36
CA THR A 131 5.65 -6.41 -12.22
C THR A 131 6.29 -7.12 -11.04
N PHE A 132 5.53 -7.95 -10.34
CA PHE A 132 6.00 -8.75 -9.21
C PHE A 132 5.41 -10.15 -9.28
N SER A 133 6.21 -11.15 -8.92
CA SER A 133 5.77 -12.53 -8.77
C SER A 133 6.18 -13.01 -7.39
N PRO A 134 5.23 -13.27 -6.47
CA PRO A 134 5.56 -13.82 -5.16
C PRO A 134 6.13 -15.24 -5.30
N ALA A 135 6.90 -15.67 -4.31
CA ALA A 135 7.51 -17.01 -4.28
C ALA A 135 6.46 -18.14 -4.23
N THR A 136 5.31 -17.87 -3.61
CA THR A 136 4.15 -18.78 -3.56
C THR A 136 3.00 -18.16 -4.32
N SER A 137 2.27 -18.94 -5.12
CA SER A 137 1.08 -18.44 -5.79
C SER A 137 0.01 -18.04 -4.79
N VAL A 138 -0.72 -17.00 -5.18
CA VAL A 138 -1.92 -16.53 -4.50
C VAL A 138 -3.12 -17.18 -5.18
N ALA A 139 -4.04 -17.71 -4.38
CA ALA A 139 -5.22 -18.40 -4.88
C ALA A 139 -6.13 -17.44 -5.65
N VAL A 140 -6.73 -17.94 -6.74
CA VAL A 140 -7.74 -17.19 -7.49
C VAL A 140 -8.91 -16.84 -6.56
N GLY A 141 -9.36 -15.59 -6.62
CA GLY A 141 -10.43 -15.07 -5.79
C GLY A 141 -9.97 -14.38 -4.50
N GLN A 142 -8.71 -14.52 -4.10
CA GLN A 142 -8.10 -13.63 -3.10
C GLN A 142 -7.82 -12.25 -3.70
N GLU A 143 -7.50 -11.29 -2.85
CA GLU A 143 -7.14 -9.94 -3.26
C GLU A 143 -5.71 -9.61 -2.89
N ILE A 144 -5.11 -8.71 -3.68
CA ILE A 144 -3.80 -8.14 -3.42
C ILE A 144 -3.95 -6.67 -3.07
N THR A 145 -3.32 -6.25 -1.99
CA THR A 145 -3.07 -4.82 -1.71
C THR A 145 -1.57 -4.59 -1.66
N ALA A 146 -1.16 -3.33 -1.72
CA ALA A 146 0.23 -2.95 -1.60
C ALA A 146 0.40 -1.60 -0.89
N THR A 147 1.54 -1.41 -0.24
CA THR A 147 2.01 -0.11 0.29
C THR A 147 3.28 0.30 -0.46
N ALA A 148 3.59 1.60 -0.43
CA ALA A 148 4.86 2.15 -0.86
C ALA A 148 5.59 2.73 0.36
N PHE A 149 6.83 2.31 0.56
CA PHE A 149 7.73 2.85 1.57
C PHE A 149 8.88 3.59 0.88
N SER A 150 9.02 4.89 1.13
CA SER A 150 10.15 5.69 0.67
C SER A 150 11.38 5.38 1.52
N THR A 151 12.41 4.76 0.91
CA THR A 151 13.66 4.51 1.63
C THR A 151 14.52 5.76 1.77
N ALA A 152 14.12 6.87 1.13
CA ALA A 152 14.80 8.16 1.22
C ALA A 152 14.28 9.00 2.41
N THR A 153 12.98 8.97 2.65
CA THR A 153 12.32 9.84 3.66
C THR A 153 11.79 9.05 4.87
N GLY A 154 11.56 7.74 4.72
CA GLY A 154 10.94 6.91 5.74
C GLY A 154 9.40 6.89 5.68
N ASP A 155 8.80 7.59 4.73
CA ASP A 155 7.34 7.69 4.60
C ASP A 155 6.74 6.39 4.07
N THR A 156 5.62 5.97 4.67
CA THR A 156 4.82 4.82 4.19
C THR A 156 3.44 5.28 3.77
N SER A 157 2.99 4.84 2.59
CA SER A 157 1.63 5.07 2.09
C SER A 157 0.58 4.28 2.86
N GLU A 158 -0.68 4.68 2.71
CA GLU A 158 -1.82 3.79 2.93
C GLU A 158 -1.77 2.54 2.02
N PHE A 159 -2.66 1.58 2.26
CA PHE A 159 -2.85 0.45 1.35
C PHE A 159 -3.51 0.87 0.03
N SER A 160 -3.05 0.27 -1.07
CA SER A 160 -3.71 0.36 -2.38
C SER A 160 -5.14 -0.15 -2.34
N ALA A 161 -5.97 0.31 -3.28
CA ALA A 161 -7.22 -0.38 -3.60
C ALA A 161 -6.96 -1.87 -3.92
N PRO A 162 -7.82 -2.78 -3.47
CA PRO A 162 -7.60 -4.21 -3.66
C PRO A 162 -7.65 -4.61 -5.12
N LYS A 163 -6.78 -5.56 -5.50
CA LYS A 163 -6.81 -6.20 -6.81
C LYS A 163 -7.09 -7.69 -6.69
N ARG A 164 -8.29 -8.08 -7.08
CA ARG A 164 -8.69 -9.49 -7.14
C ARG A 164 -7.80 -10.30 -8.07
N VAL A 165 -7.32 -11.43 -7.58
CA VAL A 165 -6.56 -12.42 -8.34
C VAL A 165 -7.51 -13.19 -9.25
N ALA A 166 -7.31 -13.08 -10.55
CA ALA A 166 -8.04 -13.83 -11.56
C ALA A 166 -7.21 -14.99 -12.12
N SER A 167 -7.87 -16.00 -12.69
CA SER A 167 -7.20 -16.85 -13.67
C SER A 167 -6.86 -16.03 -14.92
N SER A 168 -5.77 -16.37 -15.62
CA SER A 168 -5.61 -15.88 -17.00
C SER A 168 -6.34 -16.76 -17.98
#